data_AF-G9MY62-F1
#
_entry.id   AF-G9MY62-F1
#
_cell.length_a   1.000
_cell.length_b   1.000
_cell.length_c   1.000
_cell.angle_alpha   90.00
_cell.angle_beta   90.00
_cell.angle_gamma   90.00
#
_symmetry.space_group_name_H-M   'P 1'
#
loop_
_entity.id
_entity.type
_entity.pdbx_description
1 polymer ?
#
loop_
_entity_poly.entity_id
_entity_poly.type
_entity_poly.pdbx_seq_one_letter_code
_entity_poly.pdbx_strand_id
1 'polypeptide(L)'
;MEYNLSTTRNELESGSSSACPRVIFIFARASTETGNMAGGASAGPAVANALESHYGASQVWVQGVGGPYTADLASNFLPGGTSQAAINEARRLFNEANQKCPSSVIVAGGYSQGTAVMSGSISGLSSTVQNQIKGVVLFGYTQNFQNGGRIPNFPSSKLDVFCAATDAVCYGTLFILPAHFLYTDEAADEAPDFLISRIG
;
A
#
# COMPACT_ATOMS: atom_id res chain seq x y z
N MET A 1 -23.75 -3.97 -3.79
CA MET A 1 -22.63 -3.22 -3.19
C MET A 1 -22.20 -2.20 -4.22
N GLU A 2 -22.10 -0.93 -3.83
CA GLU A 2 -21.68 0.15 -4.71
C GLU A 2 -20.17 0.28 -4.60
N TYR A 3 -19.43 -0.04 -5.66
CA TYR A 3 -17.97 0.05 -5.67
C TYR A 3 -17.54 1.52 -5.68
N ASN A 4 -16.65 1.91 -4.76
CA ASN A 4 -16.10 3.25 -4.77
C ASN A 4 -15.04 3.34 -5.87
N LEU A 5 -15.37 4.09 -6.94
CA LEU A 5 -14.50 4.30 -8.09
C LEU A 5 -13.60 5.54 -7.94
N SER A 6 -13.55 6.15 -6.75
CA SER A 6 -12.75 7.35 -6.52
C SER A 6 -11.26 7.04 -6.68
N THR A 7 -10.59 7.81 -7.53
CA THR A 7 -9.13 7.75 -7.70
C THR A 7 -8.39 8.44 -6.57
N THR A 8 -9.10 9.17 -5.72
CA THR A 8 -8.55 9.91 -4.59
C THR A 8 -9.28 9.56 -3.29
N ARG A 9 -8.56 9.06 -2.29
CA ARG A 9 -9.10 8.69 -0.97
C ARG A 9 -8.22 9.31 0.12
N ASN A 10 -8.82 10.08 1.02
CA ASN A 10 -8.12 10.89 2.03
C ASN A 10 -8.75 10.76 3.43
N GLU A 11 -9.36 9.61 3.74
CA GLU A 11 -10.16 9.50 4.97
C GLU A 11 -9.33 9.59 6.24
N LEU A 12 -8.05 9.18 6.22
CA LEU A 12 -7.15 9.39 7.36
C LEU A 12 -6.95 10.89 7.61
N GLU A 13 -6.65 11.66 6.56
CA GLU A 13 -6.38 13.08 6.66
C GLU A 13 -7.63 13.87 7.09
N SER A 14 -8.78 13.60 6.47
CA SER A 14 -10.05 14.28 6.78
C SER A 14 -10.76 13.75 8.03
N GLY A 15 -10.40 12.55 8.49
CA GLY A 15 -11.03 11.87 9.61
C GLY A 15 -10.76 12.54 10.96
N SER A 16 -11.74 12.47 11.85
CA SER A 16 -11.64 12.98 13.22
C SER A 16 -11.10 11.92 14.17
N SER A 17 -10.17 12.28 15.05
CA SER A 17 -9.69 11.41 16.14
C SER A 17 -10.79 11.01 17.14
N SER A 18 -11.94 11.70 17.15
CA SER A 18 -13.11 11.31 17.94
C SER A 18 -13.94 10.17 17.32
N ALA A 19 -13.64 9.79 16.07
CA ALA A 19 -14.39 8.81 15.29
C ALA A 19 -13.44 7.86 14.54
N CYS A 20 -12.41 7.38 15.22
CA CYS A 20 -11.43 6.46 14.65
C CYS A 20 -12.08 5.17 14.12
N PRO A 21 -11.67 4.69 12.93
CA PRO A 21 -12.23 3.50 12.31
C PRO A 21 -11.65 2.25 12.99
N ARG A 22 -12.21 1.08 12.66
CA ARG A 22 -11.55 -0.19 13.01
C ARG A 22 -10.22 -0.32 12.27
N VAL A 23 -10.22 -0.03 10.97
CA VAL A 23 -9.10 -0.25 10.05
C VAL A 23 -8.70 1.04 9.35
N ILE A 24 -7.41 1.28 9.22
CA ILE A 24 -6.83 2.30 8.35
C ILE A 24 -6.00 1.59 7.29
N PHE A 25 -6.40 1.72 6.03
CA PHE A 25 -5.70 1.19 4.88
C PHE A 25 -4.93 2.31 4.17
N ILE A 26 -3.60 2.21 4.16
CA ILE A 26 -2.72 3.17 3.48
C ILE A 26 -2.14 2.53 2.22
N PHE A 27 -2.33 3.16 1.06
CA PHE A 27 -1.93 2.58 -0.22
C PHE A 27 -1.08 3.52 -1.08
N ALA A 28 -0.05 3.00 -1.73
CA ALA A 28 0.74 3.73 -2.74
C ALA A 28 0.53 3.09 -4.13
N ARG A 29 0.00 3.89 -5.05
CA ARG A 29 -0.26 3.51 -6.45
C ARG A 29 1.01 3.24 -7.26
N ALA A 30 0.88 2.70 -8.46
CA ALA A 30 1.95 2.54 -9.44
C ALA A 30 2.27 3.83 -10.19
N SER A 31 3.41 3.82 -10.90
CA SER A 31 3.78 4.94 -11.77
C SER A 31 2.70 5.21 -12.82
N THR A 32 2.49 6.49 -13.15
CA THR A 32 1.50 7.01 -14.11
C THR A 32 0.03 6.88 -13.71
N GLU A 33 -0.29 6.16 -12.63
CA GLU A 33 -1.66 6.07 -12.14
C GLU A 33 -2.17 7.43 -11.63
N THR A 34 -3.46 7.69 -11.81
CA THR A 34 -4.10 8.97 -11.47
C THR A 34 -4.55 9.02 -10.01
N GLY A 35 -4.73 10.23 -9.48
CA GLY A 35 -5.11 10.44 -8.08
C GLY A 35 -4.05 9.92 -7.10
N ASN A 36 -4.48 9.42 -5.95
CA ASN A 36 -3.58 8.80 -4.95
C ASN A 36 -3.82 7.30 -4.75
N MET A 37 -4.90 6.75 -5.33
CA MET A 37 -5.25 5.32 -5.26
C MET A 37 -5.22 4.60 -6.61
N ALA A 38 -5.23 5.34 -7.74
CA ALA A 38 -5.65 4.85 -9.05
C ALA A 38 -7.17 4.60 -9.15
N GLY A 39 -7.68 4.45 -10.37
CA GLY A 39 -9.11 4.26 -10.63
C GLY A 39 -9.47 2.84 -11.04
N GLY A 40 -10.78 2.56 -11.06
CA GLY A 40 -11.32 1.31 -11.60
C GLY A 40 -10.88 0.06 -10.84
N ALA A 41 -10.56 -1.01 -11.57
CA ALA A 41 -10.14 -2.30 -11.04
C ALA A 41 -8.63 -2.41 -10.77
N SER A 42 -7.94 -1.28 -10.56
CA SER A 42 -6.53 -1.29 -10.14
C SER A 42 -6.39 -1.86 -8.71
N ALA A 43 -5.16 -2.21 -8.33
CA ALA A 43 -4.92 -2.91 -7.06
C ALA A 43 -5.40 -2.13 -5.83
N GLY A 44 -5.23 -0.80 -5.81
CA GLY A 44 -5.61 0.05 -4.68
C GLY A 44 -7.11 0.03 -4.39
N PRO A 45 -7.98 0.42 -5.35
CA PRO A 45 -9.42 0.35 -5.19
C PRO A 45 -9.94 -1.07 -5.00
N ALA A 46 -9.35 -2.08 -5.63
CA ALA A 46 -9.77 -3.48 -5.43
C ALA A 46 -9.63 -3.89 -3.96
N VAL A 47 -8.45 -3.69 -3.36
CA VAL A 47 -8.21 -4.01 -1.95
C VAL A 47 -9.08 -3.15 -1.02
N ALA A 48 -9.18 -1.84 -1.30
CA ALA A 48 -10.01 -0.93 -0.52
C ALA A 48 -11.48 -1.38 -0.49
N ASN A 49 -12.05 -1.66 -1.67
CA ASN A 49 -13.44 -2.08 -1.80
C ASN A 49 -13.68 -3.43 -1.08
N ALA A 50 -12.75 -4.37 -1.14
CA ALA A 50 -12.87 -5.65 -0.43
C ALA A 50 -12.87 -5.47 1.10
N LEU A 51 -11.96 -4.63 1.64
CA LEU A 51 -11.94 -4.29 3.06
C LEU A 51 -13.21 -3.56 3.51
N GLU A 52 -13.69 -2.58 2.73
CA GLU A 52 -14.95 -1.87 2.98
C GLU A 52 -16.17 -2.79 2.92
N SER A 53 -16.15 -3.78 2.01
CA SER A 53 -17.19 -4.79 1.88
C SER A 53 -17.24 -5.72 3.09
N HIS A 54 -16.07 -6.07 3.64
CA HIS A 54 -15.96 -6.98 4.78
C HIS A 54 -16.30 -6.30 6.13
N TYR A 55 -15.75 -5.11 6.39
CA TYR A 55 -15.90 -4.42 7.68
C TYR A 55 -17.00 -3.35 7.70
N GLY A 56 -17.50 -2.96 6.53
CA GLY A 56 -18.35 -1.78 6.34
C GLY A 56 -17.52 -0.51 6.13
N ALA A 57 -17.88 0.29 5.13
CA ALA A 57 -17.14 1.49 4.74
C ALA A 57 -16.94 2.52 5.87
N SER A 58 -17.86 2.60 6.84
CA SER A 58 -17.70 3.49 8.00
C SER A 58 -16.65 3.01 9.02
N GLN A 59 -16.19 1.76 8.91
CA GLN A 59 -15.19 1.14 9.78
C GLN A 59 -13.81 1.05 9.13
N VAL A 60 -13.66 1.54 7.90
CA VAL A 60 -12.40 1.54 7.16
C VAL A 60 -12.11 2.96 6.69
N TRP A 61 -10.96 3.51 7.08
CA TRP A 61 -10.42 4.69 6.40
C TRP A 61 -9.41 4.24 5.36
N VAL A 62 -9.64 4.64 4.12
CA VAL A 62 -8.76 4.45 2.98
C VAL A 62 -7.99 5.76 2.73
N GLN A 63 -6.68 5.63 2.62
CA GLN A 63 -5.78 6.74 2.42
C GLN A 63 -4.76 6.41 1.33
N GLY A 64 -4.82 7.13 0.22
CA GLY A 64 -3.77 7.06 -0.77
C GLY A 64 -2.57 7.94 -0.39
N VAL A 65 -1.37 7.49 -0.75
CA VAL A 65 -0.15 8.30 -0.68
C VAL A 65 -0.14 9.27 -1.85
N GLY A 66 -0.37 10.56 -1.56
CA GLY A 66 -0.41 11.64 -2.55
C GLY A 66 0.71 12.64 -2.35
N GLY A 67 0.38 13.93 -2.43
CA GLY A 67 1.29 15.05 -2.14
C GLY A 67 2.57 14.97 -2.99
N PRO A 68 3.77 14.87 -2.38
CA PRO A 68 5.03 14.77 -3.11
C PRO A 68 5.22 13.43 -3.84
N TYR A 69 4.34 12.43 -3.62
CA TYR A 69 4.35 11.21 -4.41
C TYR A 69 3.56 11.38 -5.73
N THR A 70 4.26 11.89 -6.73
CA THR A 70 3.75 12.15 -8.08
C THR A 70 3.60 10.90 -8.94
N ALA A 71 4.16 9.76 -8.51
CA ALA A 71 4.20 8.51 -9.25
C ALA A 71 4.80 8.66 -10.67
N ASP A 72 5.85 9.46 -10.80
CA ASP A 72 6.55 9.62 -12.08
C ASP A 72 7.42 8.40 -12.41
N LEU A 73 7.68 8.16 -13.70
CA LEU A 73 8.50 7.03 -14.13
C LEU A 73 9.97 7.17 -13.73
N ALA A 74 10.51 8.40 -13.74
CA ALA A 74 11.93 8.67 -13.51
C ALA A 74 12.36 8.26 -12.09
N SER A 75 11.49 8.43 -11.11
CA SER A 75 11.73 8.06 -9.72
C SER A 75 11.99 6.55 -9.52
N ASN A 76 11.58 5.67 -10.45
CA ASN A 76 11.92 4.24 -10.38
C ASN A 76 13.42 3.97 -10.50
N PHE A 77 14.17 4.87 -11.14
CA PHE A 77 15.62 4.74 -11.34
C PHE A 77 16.44 5.26 -10.15
N LEU A 78 15.80 5.87 -9.16
CA LEU A 78 16.47 6.33 -7.96
C LEU A 78 16.84 5.16 -7.04
N PRO A 79 17.90 5.29 -6.22
CA PRO A 79 18.19 4.30 -5.18
C PRO A 79 16.98 4.06 -4.29
N GLY A 80 16.63 2.79 -4.09
CA GLY A 80 15.43 2.39 -3.34
C GLY A 80 14.13 2.38 -4.15
N GLY A 81 14.16 2.71 -5.45
CA GLY A 81 13.05 2.52 -6.39
C GLY A 81 11.96 3.61 -6.37
N THR A 82 12.16 4.71 -5.64
CA THR A 82 11.27 5.87 -5.59
C THR A 82 12.01 7.09 -5.02
N SER A 83 11.36 8.25 -4.96
CA SER A 83 11.93 9.45 -4.36
C SER A 83 11.88 9.43 -2.83
N GLN A 84 12.86 10.06 -2.17
CA GLN A 84 12.86 10.21 -0.72
C GLN A 84 11.64 11.02 -0.23
N ALA A 85 11.13 11.94 -1.05
CA ALA A 85 9.95 12.73 -0.74
C ALA A 85 8.69 11.85 -0.67
N ALA A 86 8.53 10.89 -1.58
CA ALA A 86 7.44 9.92 -1.54
C ALA A 86 7.53 9.00 -0.30
N ILE A 87 8.74 8.52 0.03
CA ILE A 87 8.99 7.74 1.25
C ILE A 87 8.60 8.53 2.51
N ASN A 88 9.01 9.80 2.57
CA ASN A 88 8.71 10.67 3.70
C ASN A 88 7.21 10.95 3.84
N GLU A 89 6.49 11.08 2.73
CA GLU A 89 5.03 11.26 2.77
C GLU A 89 4.31 10.02 3.30
N ALA A 90 4.67 8.83 2.84
CA ALA A 90 4.10 7.61 3.41
C ALA A 90 4.45 7.48 4.91
N ARG A 91 5.68 7.82 5.33
CA ARG A 91 6.03 7.89 6.76
C ARG A 91 5.17 8.89 7.53
N ARG A 92 4.89 10.07 6.95
CA ARG A 92 4.01 11.07 7.57
C ARG A 92 2.63 10.47 7.82
N LEU A 93 2.04 9.80 6.83
CA LEU A 93 0.72 9.17 6.94
C LEU A 93 0.69 8.03 7.98
N PHE A 94 1.72 7.16 8.02
CA PHE A 94 1.81 6.13 9.06
C PHE A 94 1.89 6.72 10.48
N ASN A 95 2.68 7.78 10.66
CA ASN A 95 2.78 8.47 11.94
C ASN A 95 1.49 9.22 12.29
N GLU A 96 0.81 9.80 11.30
CA GLU A 96 -0.50 10.44 11.49
C GLU A 96 -1.55 9.42 11.94
N ALA A 97 -1.62 8.24 11.30
CA ALA A 97 -2.51 7.16 11.73
C ALA A 97 -2.25 6.74 13.18
N ASN A 98 -0.98 6.58 13.56
CA ASN A 98 -0.59 6.24 14.92
C ASN A 98 -0.98 7.32 15.95
N GLN A 99 -0.78 8.60 15.62
CA GLN A 99 -1.09 9.72 16.51
C GLN A 99 -2.60 9.98 16.62
N LYS A 100 -3.30 9.97 15.48
CA LYS A 100 -4.73 10.28 15.38
C LYS A 100 -5.58 9.15 15.94
N CYS A 101 -5.19 7.90 15.68
CA CYS A 101 -5.97 6.70 16.01
C CYS A 101 -5.08 5.53 16.48
N PRO A 102 -4.48 5.63 17.67
CA PRO A 102 -3.51 4.62 18.17
C PRO A 102 -4.13 3.23 18.41
N SER A 103 -5.45 3.14 18.56
CA SER A 103 -6.18 1.88 18.75
C SER A 103 -6.65 1.25 17.44
N SER A 104 -6.66 1.99 16.32
CA SER A 104 -7.03 1.44 15.02
C SER A 104 -5.94 0.50 14.50
N VAL A 105 -6.34 -0.51 13.75
CA VAL A 105 -5.41 -1.38 13.04
C VAL A 105 -4.97 -0.69 11.76
N ILE A 106 -3.67 -0.70 11.47
CA ILE A 106 -3.13 -0.24 10.19
C ILE A 106 -2.86 -1.47 9.30
N VAL A 107 -3.33 -1.42 8.07
CA VAL A 107 -2.88 -2.27 6.97
C VAL A 107 -2.39 -1.40 5.83
N ALA A 108 -1.49 -1.92 5.02
CA ALA A 108 -0.91 -1.15 3.92
C ALA A 108 -0.80 -1.96 2.64
N GLY A 109 -0.73 -1.26 1.51
CA GLY A 109 -0.48 -1.88 0.22
C GLY A 109 0.30 -1.00 -0.73
N GLY A 110 0.95 -1.61 -1.70
CA GLY A 110 1.61 -0.87 -2.77
C GLY A 110 1.61 -1.67 -4.07
N TYR A 111 1.61 -0.96 -5.19
CA TYR A 111 1.71 -1.56 -6.51
C TYR A 111 2.87 -0.94 -7.31
N SER A 112 3.69 -1.76 -7.97
CA SER A 112 4.83 -1.31 -8.78
C SER A 112 5.74 -0.36 -8.00
N GLN A 113 5.99 0.88 -8.45
CA GLN A 113 6.72 1.89 -7.71
C GLN A 113 6.19 2.14 -6.28
N GLY A 114 4.88 2.04 -6.07
CA GLY A 114 4.28 2.20 -4.75
C GLY A 114 4.75 1.15 -3.74
N THR A 115 5.19 -0.02 -4.19
CA THR A 115 5.82 -1.03 -3.31
C THR A 115 7.15 -0.55 -2.75
N ALA A 116 7.94 0.18 -3.54
CA ALA A 116 9.18 0.80 -3.10
C ALA A 116 8.90 1.93 -2.09
N VAL A 117 7.83 2.71 -2.30
CA VAL A 117 7.35 3.71 -1.32
C VAL A 117 7.07 3.03 0.01
N MET A 118 6.24 1.98 0.02
CA MET A 118 5.86 1.26 1.24
C MET A 118 7.05 0.60 1.93
N SER A 119 7.89 -0.11 1.17
CA SER A 119 9.07 -0.76 1.71
C SER A 119 10.05 0.26 2.32
N GLY A 120 10.33 1.36 1.62
CA GLY A 120 11.23 2.41 2.09
C GLY A 120 10.68 3.18 3.29
N SER A 121 9.36 3.39 3.35
CA SER A 121 8.73 4.06 4.49
C SER A 121 8.74 3.16 5.72
N ILE A 122 8.21 1.95 5.63
CA ILE A 122 7.97 1.04 6.76
C ILE A 122 9.28 0.61 7.42
N SER A 123 10.32 0.36 6.64
CA SER A 123 11.64 -0.04 7.15
C SER A 123 12.32 0.98 8.07
N GLY A 124 11.91 2.26 7.98
CA GLY A 124 12.41 3.35 8.82
C GLY A 124 11.43 3.87 9.87
N LEU A 125 10.27 3.21 10.06
CA LEU A 125 9.32 3.58 11.12
C LEU A 125 9.81 3.10 12.50
N SER A 126 9.30 3.72 13.56
CA SER A 126 9.53 3.23 14.93
C SER A 126 8.84 1.87 15.14
N SER A 127 9.35 1.09 16.09
CA SER A 127 8.75 -0.21 16.45
C SER A 127 7.28 -0.07 16.87
N THR A 128 6.91 1.03 17.53
CA THR A 128 5.50 1.32 17.90
C THR A 128 4.61 1.38 16.66
N VAL A 129 5.00 2.14 15.63
CA VAL A 129 4.19 2.27 14.41
C VAL A 129 4.20 0.96 13.62
N GLN A 130 5.36 0.31 13.49
CA GLN A 130 5.44 -1.01 12.84
C GLN A 130 4.59 -2.09 13.55
N ASN A 131 4.42 -2.01 14.87
CA ASN A 131 3.59 -2.93 15.63
C ASN A 131 2.08 -2.71 15.39
N GLN A 132 1.69 -1.46 15.11
CA GLN A 132 0.32 -1.10 14.74
C GLN A 132 -0.03 -1.57 13.31
N ILE A 133 0.96 -1.62 12.41
CA ILE A 133 0.79 -2.24 11.09
C ILE A 133 0.65 -3.76 11.27
N LYS A 134 -0.48 -4.34 10.85
CA LYS A 134 -0.77 -5.77 11.00
C LYS A 134 -0.53 -6.58 9.72
N GLY A 135 -0.71 -5.97 8.56
CA GLY A 135 -0.53 -6.61 7.26
C GLY A 135 -0.08 -5.60 6.20
N VAL A 136 0.78 -6.06 5.29
CA VAL A 136 1.24 -5.31 4.12
C VAL A 136 1.17 -6.22 2.89
N VAL A 137 0.57 -5.75 1.81
CA VAL A 137 0.50 -6.48 0.52
C VAL A 137 1.23 -5.70 -0.57
N LEU A 138 2.17 -6.34 -1.27
CA LEU A 138 2.97 -5.69 -2.31
C LEU A 138 2.77 -6.40 -3.65
N PHE A 139 2.25 -5.67 -4.65
CA PHE A 139 2.02 -6.18 -6.00
C PHE A 139 3.12 -5.71 -6.95
N GLY A 140 3.78 -6.65 -7.66
CA GLY A 140 4.86 -6.31 -8.58
C GLY A 140 6.02 -5.58 -7.87
N TYR A 141 6.51 -6.17 -6.77
CA TYR A 141 7.47 -5.52 -5.88
C TYR A 141 8.81 -5.23 -6.55
N THR A 142 9.07 -3.96 -6.87
CA THR A 142 10.25 -3.50 -7.66
C THR A 142 11.59 -3.67 -6.94
N GLN A 143 11.56 -3.83 -5.61
CA GLN A 143 12.74 -4.10 -4.79
C GLN A 143 12.75 -5.55 -4.25
N ASN A 144 11.94 -6.44 -4.82
CA ASN A 144 11.81 -7.82 -4.36
C ASN A 144 13.15 -8.56 -4.35
N PHE A 145 13.88 -8.55 -5.47
CA PHE A 145 15.19 -9.21 -5.56
C PHE A 145 16.22 -8.56 -4.61
N GLN A 146 16.28 -7.22 -4.61
CA GLN A 146 17.23 -6.41 -3.85
C GLN A 146 17.07 -6.58 -2.34
N ASN A 147 15.84 -6.76 -1.86
CA ASN A 147 15.52 -6.93 -0.45
C ASN A 147 15.24 -8.39 -0.06
N GLY A 148 15.45 -9.35 -0.96
CA GLY A 148 15.24 -10.78 -0.70
C GLY A 148 13.79 -11.14 -0.34
N GLY A 149 12.82 -10.49 -0.99
CA GLY A 149 11.38 -10.72 -0.80
C GLY A 149 10.83 -10.20 0.53
N ARG A 150 11.48 -9.20 1.12
CA ARG A 150 11.13 -8.67 2.45
C ARG A 150 11.07 -7.15 2.44
N ILE A 151 10.35 -6.59 3.41
CA ILE A 151 10.55 -5.22 3.84
C ILE A 151 11.62 -5.25 4.94
N PRO A 152 12.75 -4.52 4.80
CA PRO A 152 13.78 -4.48 5.83
C PRO A 152 13.22 -4.05 7.19
N ASN A 153 13.69 -4.65 8.28
CA ASN A 153 13.26 -4.36 9.65
C ASN A 153 11.76 -4.57 9.93
N PHE A 154 11.03 -5.30 9.07
CA PHE A 154 9.61 -5.58 9.27
C PHE A 154 9.36 -7.11 9.29
N PRO A 155 8.49 -7.63 10.17
CA PRO A 155 8.26 -9.08 10.27
C PRO A 155 7.69 -9.64 8.96
N SER A 156 8.33 -10.67 8.41
CA SER A 156 7.84 -11.35 7.20
C SER A 156 6.46 -11.98 7.40
N SER A 157 6.08 -12.31 8.64
CA SER A 157 4.75 -12.81 8.98
C SER A 157 3.63 -11.77 8.77
N LYS A 158 3.97 -10.49 8.59
CA LYS A 158 3.01 -9.41 8.30
C LYS A 158 3.07 -8.93 6.85
N LEU A 159 3.84 -9.60 6.00
CA LEU A 159 4.04 -9.22 4.61
C LEU A 159 3.58 -10.33 3.68
N ASP A 160 2.83 -9.97 2.66
CA ASP A 160 2.60 -10.81 1.49
C ASP A 160 3.05 -10.10 0.22
N VAL A 161 3.72 -10.84 -0.67
CA VAL A 161 4.31 -10.30 -1.90
C VAL A 161 3.74 -11.07 -3.08
N PHE A 162 3.00 -10.35 -3.92
CA PHE A 162 2.44 -10.86 -5.16
C PHE A 162 3.39 -10.49 -6.30
N CYS A 163 4.08 -11.51 -6.80
CA CYS A 163 5.03 -11.39 -7.91
C CYS A 163 4.76 -12.49 -8.92
N ALA A 164 4.18 -12.13 -10.07
CA ALA A 164 3.95 -13.08 -11.15
C ALA A 164 5.29 -13.60 -11.69
N ALA A 165 5.35 -14.89 -12.04
CA ALA A 165 6.60 -15.54 -12.49
C ALA A 165 7.26 -14.85 -13.70
N THR A 166 6.46 -14.19 -14.53
CA THR A 166 6.91 -13.46 -15.73
C THR A 166 7.00 -11.94 -15.52
N ASP A 167 6.82 -11.45 -14.30
CA ASP A 167 7.03 -10.03 -13.98
C ASP A 167 8.52 -9.78 -13.70
N ALA A 168 9.25 -9.35 -14.74
CA ALA A 168 10.69 -9.11 -14.67
C ALA A 168 11.09 -8.03 -13.64
N VAL A 169 10.15 -7.19 -13.20
CA VAL A 169 10.39 -6.18 -12.17
C VAL A 169 10.67 -6.80 -10.80
N CYS A 170 10.00 -7.91 -10.49
CA CYS A 170 10.23 -8.66 -9.26
C CYS A 170 11.61 -9.35 -9.20
N TYR A 171 12.30 -9.45 -10.33
CA TYR A 171 13.57 -10.17 -10.47
C TYR A 171 14.75 -9.25 -10.77
N GLY A 172 14.66 -7.98 -10.34
CA GLY A 172 15.79 -7.05 -10.33
C GLY A 172 15.97 -6.23 -11.60
N THR A 173 14.94 -6.17 -12.46
CA THR A 173 14.94 -5.32 -13.65
C THR A 173 13.88 -4.22 -13.55
N LEU A 174 13.90 -3.25 -14.44
CA LEU A 174 12.80 -2.28 -14.61
C LEU A 174 12.10 -2.46 -15.97
N PHE A 175 12.27 -3.63 -16.60
CA PHE A 175 11.56 -3.97 -17.82
C PHE A 175 10.11 -4.30 -17.50
N ILE A 176 9.20 -3.42 -17.92
CA ILE A 176 7.77 -3.62 -17.72
C ILE A 176 7.25 -4.58 -18.79
N LEU A 177 6.98 -5.82 -18.38
CA LEU A 177 6.31 -6.83 -19.20
C LEU A 177 4.80 -6.84 -18.90
N PRO A 178 3.94 -7.39 -19.78
CA PRO A 178 2.48 -7.38 -19.58
C PRO A 178 2.04 -7.95 -18.22
N ALA A 179 2.75 -8.95 -17.70
CA ALA A 179 2.47 -9.56 -16.41
C ALA A 179 2.51 -8.58 -15.22
N HIS A 180 3.24 -7.47 -15.36
CA HIS A 180 3.30 -6.42 -14.35
C HIS A 180 1.94 -5.74 -14.12
N PHE A 181 1.00 -5.86 -15.06
CA PHE A 181 -0.35 -5.26 -14.99
C PHE A 181 -1.44 -6.24 -14.54
N LEU A 182 -1.09 -7.50 -14.21
CA LEU A 182 -2.06 -8.59 -14.04
C LEU A 182 -2.40 -8.90 -12.57
N TYR A 183 -2.16 -7.98 -11.63
CA TYR A 183 -2.39 -8.22 -10.20
C TYR A 183 -3.83 -7.93 -9.72
N THR A 184 -4.77 -7.77 -10.65
CA THR A 184 -6.14 -7.35 -10.30
C THR A 184 -6.92 -8.47 -9.60
N ASP A 185 -6.63 -9.72 -9.95
CA ASP A 185 -7.30 -10.88 -9.35
C ASP A 185 -6.81 -11.04 -7.91
N GLU A 186 -5.50 -11.04 -7.68
CA GLU A 186 -4.92 -11.13 -6.34
C GLU A 186 -5.31 -9.94 -5.45
N ALA A 187 -5.43 -8.74 -6.04
CA ALA A 187 -5.89 -7.56 -5.32
C ALA A 187 -7.38 -7.62 -4.93
N ALA A 188 -8.18 -8.44 -5.61
CA ALA A 188 -9.61 -8.62 -5.34
C ALA A 188 -9.91 -9.80 -4.41
N ASP A 189 -8.98 -10.75 -4.25
CA ASP A 189 -9.20 -12.00 -3.51
C ASP A 189 -8.13 -12.25 -2.44
N GLU A 190 -6.96 -12.80 -2.81
CA GLU A 190 -5.96 -13.28 -1.85
C GLU A 190 -5.38 -12.17 -0.96
N ALA A 191 -5.14 -10.98 -1.52
CA ALA A 191 -4.54 -9.89 -0.76
C ALA A 191 -5.48 -9.31 0.31
N PRO A 192 -6.76 -8.99 0.02
CA PRO A 192 -7.75 -8.67 1.06
C PRO A 192 -7.87 -9.77 2.12
N ASP A 193 -7.94 -11.04 1.73
CA ASP A 193 -8.07 -12.17 2.66
C ASP A 193 -6.87 -12.26 3.62
N PHE A 194 -5.65 -12.08 3.09
CA PHE A 194 -4.46 -11.99 3.90
C PHE A 194 -4.57 -10.83 4.91
N LEU A 195 -4.94 -9.62 4.46
CA LEU A 195 -5.07 -8.46 5.35
C LEU A 195 -6.15 -8.68 6.43
N ILE A 196 -7.31 -9.20 6.05
CA ILE A 196 -8.43 -9.53 6.96
C ILE A 196 -7.96 -10.51 8.04
N SER A 197 -7.24 -11.57 7.65
CA SER A 197 -6.69 -12.55 8.59
C SER A 197 -5.69 -11.96 9.61
N ARG A 198 -5.03 -10.84 9.25
CA ARG A 198 -4.09 -10.13 10.13
C ARG A 198 -4.75 -9.12 11.04
N ILE A 199 -5.89 -8.57 10.64
CA ILE A 199 -6.68 -7.64 11.44
C ILE A 199 -7.39 -8.39 12.58
N GLY A 200 -7.97 -9.56 12.27
CA GLY A 200 -8.80 -10.34 13.19
C GLY A 200 -10.26 -9.88 13.23
#